data_AF-A0A024WUR5-F1
#
_entry.id   AF-A0A024WUR5-F1
#
_cell.length_a   1.000
_cell.length_b   1.000
_cell.length_c   1.000
_cell.angle_alpha   90.00
_cell.angle_beta   90.00
_cell.angle_gamma   90.00
#
_symmetry.space_group_name_H-M   'P 1'
#
loop_
_entity.id
_entity.type
_entity.pdbx_description
1 polymer ?
#
loop_
_entity_poly.entity_id
_entity_poly.type
_entity_poly.pdbx_seq_one_letter_code
_entity_poly.pdbx_strand_id
1 'polypeptide(L)'
;MKSVKENFDRQSSRRFEEYEERIQEKRRKCKEQCDKDIQEIILKDKIDKSLEEKVEQGCLKCGCGLGGVAACVGIIGPVSVSMWEIGAKAMAIKAAEQSVIDAGVNAAIAQIKTSSLFSRPLLVVEWSKFIKAPNYGTVEGLVEAVREAMASIGNPCPSADRTMDRVCSGILHSSNHWLDPVVNAGQKAATAKSATAKTAELAKVGDTSYAAYSAIGYSVTAILIIVLVMVIIYLILRYRRKKKMNKKVQYTKLLNQ
;
A
#
# COMPACT_ATOMS: atom_id res chain seq x y z
N MET A 1 14.70 63.48 88.90
CA MET A 1 14.25 63.64 87.49
C MET A 1 15.32 63.30 86.45
N LYS A 2 16.63 63.52 86.71
CA LYS A 2 17.72 63.16 85.76
C LYS A 2 17.86 61.66 85.46
N SER A 3 17.74 60.79 86.46
CA SER A 3 17.92 59.33 86.29
C SER A 3 16.84 58.65 85.43
N VAL A 4 15.62 59.20 85.40
CA VAL A 4 14.53 58.68 84.56
C VAL A 4 14.76 59.03 83.09
N LYS A 5 15.31 60.22 82.82
CA LYS A 5 15.62 60.67 81.45
C LYS A 5 16.75 59.86 80.83
N GLU A 6 17.84 59.62 81.57
CA GLU A 6 18.96 58.79 81.09
C GLU A 6 18.54 57.34 80.81
N ASN A 7 17.63 56.79 81.60
CA ASN A 7 17.14 55.43 81.38
C ASN A 7 16.26 55.35 80.11
N PHE A 8 15.45 56.38 79.85
CA PHE A 8 14.63 56.47 78.63
C PHE A 8 15.49 56.64 77.38
N ASP A 9 16.52 57.51 77.42
CA ASP A 9 17.46 57.70 76.31
C ASP A 9 18.23 56.40 76.00
N ARG A 10 18.67 55.68 77.04
CA ARG A 10 19.36 54.39 76.88
C ARG A 10 18.46 53.31 76.27
N GLN A 11 17.20 53.26 76.69
CA GLN A 11 16.21 52.32 76.17
C GLN A 11 15.80 52.65 74.73
N SER A 12 15.72 53.95 74.41
CA SER A 12 15.45 54.46 73.06
C SER A 12 16.60 54.10 72.11
N SER A 13 17.86 54.34 72.52
CA SER A 13 19.04 54.02 71.72
C SER A 13 19.12 52.54 71.36
N ARG A 14 18.85 51.64 72.31
CA ARG A 14 18.81 50.19 72.04
C ARG A 14 17.73 49.80 71.03
N ARG A 15 16.54 50.41 71.11
CA ARG A 15 15.46 50.14 70.14
C ARG A 15 15.81 50.64 68.74
N PHE A 16 16.55 51.74 68.61
CA PHE A 16 17.00 52.23 67.31
C PHE A 16 18.04 51.30 66.69
N GLU A 17 19.01 50.81 67.48
CA GLU A 17 19.99 49.82 67.02
C GLU A 17 19.29 48.51 66.58
N GLU A 18 18.40 47.96 67.42
CA GLU A 18 17.61 46.76 67.06
C GLU A 18 16.70 46.98 65.83
N TYR A 19 16.24 48.21 65.60
CA TYR A 19 15.42 48.54 64.43
C TYR A 19 16.27 48.64 63.16
N GLU A 20 17.45 49.27 63.23
CA GLU A 20 18.38 49.35 62.10
C GLU A 20 18.89 47.97 61.69
N GLU A 21 19.28 47.12 62.65
CA GLU A 21 19.74 45.76 62.36
C GLU A 21 18.66 44.94 61.62
N ARG A 22 17.40 45.02 62.06
CA ARG A 22 16.27 44.35 61.36
C ARG A 22 16.02 44.90 59.97
N ILE A 23 16.19 46.21 59.75
CA ILE A 23 16.04 46.80 58.41
C ILE A 23 17.16 46.35 57.49
N GLN A 24 18.41 46.33 57.97
CA GLN A 24 19.55 45.87 57.19
C GLN A 24 19.39 44.38 56.80
N GLU A 25 18.97 43.54 57.74
CA GLU A 25 18.73 42.12 57.48
C GLU A 25 17.64 41.89 56.42
N LYS A 26 16.51 42.61 56.51
CA LYS A 26 15.43 42.51 55.51
C LYS A 26 15.85 42.99 54.12
N ARG A 27 16.61 44.08 54.04
CA ARG A 27 17.15 44.57 52.75
C ARG A 27 18.11 43.55 52.14
N ARG A 28 18.96 42.91 52.95
CA ARG A 28 19.88 41.87 52.47
C ARG A 28 19.12 40.66 51.90
N LYS A 29 18.10 40.19 52.62
CA LYS A 29 17.22 39.07 52.17
C LYS A 29 16.51 39.38 50.85
N CYS A 30 15.96 40.57 50.67
CA CYS A 30 15.32 40.95 49.40
C CYS A 30 16.31 41.01 48.23
N LYS A 31 17.53 41.50 48.47
CA LYS A 31 18.59 41.58 47.44
C LYS A 31 19.04 40.18 47.00
N GLU A 32 19.30 39.30 47.98
CA GLU A 32 19.65 37.90 47.73
C GLU A 32 18.53 37.15 46.98
N GLN A 33 17.26 37.44 47.27
CA GLN A 33 16.12 36.83 46.57
C GLN A 33 16.02 37.31 45.12
N CYS A 34 16.16 38.62 44.88
CA CYS A 34 16.13 39.19 43.53
C CYS A 34 17.28 38.66 42.66
N ASP A 35 18.49 38.56 43.23
CA ASP A 35 19.65 38.02 42.51
C ASP A 35 19.46 36.53 42.15
N LYS A 36 18.83 35.74 43.04
CA LYS A 36 18.45 34.34 42.75
C LYS A 36 17.43 34.23 41.62
N ASP A 37 16.36 35.04 41.67
CA ASP A 37 15.31 35.01 40.66
C ASP A 37 15.85 35.45 39.28
N ILE A 38 16.73 36.44 39.25
CA ILE A 38 17.41 36.89 38.02
C ILE A 38 18.31 35.76 37.46
N GLN A 39 19.09 35.09 38.32
CA GLN A 39 19.91 33.96 37.87
C GLN A 39 19.07 32.80 37.33
N GLU A 40 17.93 32.48 37.95
CA GLU A 40 17.02 31.44 37.47
C GLU A 40 16.46 31.80 36.09
N ILE A 41 16.01 33.05 35.89
CA ILE A 41 15.49 33.53 34.60
C ILE A 41 16.54 33.45 33.51
N ILE A 42 17.79 33.85 33.80
CA ILE A 42 18.90 33.78 32.84
C ILE A 42 19.23 32.33 32.48
N LEU A 43 19.24 31.42 33.46
CA LEU A 43 19.49 29.98 33.24
C LEU A 43 18.41 29.36 32.36
N LYS A 44 17.13 29.69 32.62
CA LYS A 44 15.98 29.19 31.85
C LYS A 44 16.01 29.68 30.40
N ASP A 45 16.26 30.97 30.18
CA ASP A 45 16.37 31.54 28.83
C ASP A 45 17.56 30.94 28.05
N LYS A 46 18.66 30.60 28.74
CA LYS A 46 19.83 29.93 28.13
C LYS A 46 19.54 28.48 27.73
N ILE A 47 18.80 27.74 28.56
CA ILE A 47 18.37 26.36 28.24
C ILE A 47 17.41 26.38 27.06
N ASP A 48 16.38 27.23 27.09
CA ASP A 48 15.41 27.37 26.01
C ASP A 48 16.09 27.73 24.69
N LYS A 49 17.05 28.65 24.71
CA LYS A 49 17.82 29.05 23.52
C LYS A 49 18.68 27.90 22.98
N SER A 50 19.30 27.11 23.86
CA SER A 50 20.11 25.95 23.46
C SER A 50 19.26 24.78 22.92
N LEU A 51 18.03 24.64 23.41
CA LEU A 51 17.08 23.66 22.90
C LEU A 51 16.53 24.07 21.54
N GLU A 52 16.19 25.35 21.35
CA GLU A 52 15.78 25.87 20.05
C GLU A 52 16.88 25.72 18.98
N GLU A 53 18.14 26.03 19.33
CA GLU A 53 19.28 25.92 18.41
C GLU A 53 19.56 24.47 18.01
N LYS A 54 19.44 23.52 18.94
CA LYS A 54 19.57 22.08 18.67
C LYS A 54 18.41 21.53 17.84
N VAL A 55 17.18 21.99 18.07
CA VAL A 55 16.01 21.60 17.29
C VAL A 55 16.10 22.17 15.86
N GLU A 56 16.56 23.41 15.68
CA GLU A 56 16.79 23.98 14.36
C GLU A 56 17.94 23.28 13.61
N GLN A 57 19.05 22.94 14.29
CA GLN A 57 20.16 22.22 13.68
C GLN A 57 19.82 20.75 13.35
N GLY A 58 18.98 20.12 14.16
CA GLY A 58 18.40 18.80 13.88
C GLY A 58 17.44 18.82 12.69
N CYS A 59 16.60 19.87 12.58
CA CYS A 59 15.65 20.02 11.50
C CYS A 59 16.31 20.41 10.17
N LEU A 60 17.41 21.19 10.18
CA LEU A 60 18.20 21.52 8.98
C LEU A 60 18.94 20.30 8.43
N LYS A 61 19.48 19.44 9.31
CA LYS A 61 20.13 18.18 8.91
C LYS A 61 19.13 17.17 8.33
N CYS A 62 17.89 17.15 8.83
CA CYS A 62 16.82 16.32 8.26
C CYS A 62 16.28 16.89 6.92
N GLY A 63 16.23 18.22 6.77
CA GLY A 63 15.84 18.91 5.54
C GLY A 63 16.79 18.67 4.35
N CYS A 64 18.10 18.58 4.59
CA CYS A 64 19.07 18.22 3.55
C CYS A 64 18.97 16.74 3.12
N GLY A 65 18.40 15.85 3.93
CA GLY A 65 18.10 14.47 3.54
C GLY A 65 16.86 14.33 2.66
N LEU A 66 15.86 15.21 2.84
CA LEU A 66 14.62 15.23 2.05
C LEU A 66 14.82 15.72 0.61
N GLY A 67 15.85 16.52 0.35
CA GLY A 67 16.24 16.90 -1.01
C GLY A 67 16.75 15.73 -1.87
N GLY A 68 17.28 14.66 -1.24
CA GLY A 68 17.74 13.45 -1.93
C GLY A 68 16.65 12.40 -2.16
N VAL A 69 15.63 12.34 -1.30
CA VAL A 69 14.54 11.36 -1.42
C VAL A 69 13.58 11.71 -2.56
N ALA A 70 13.42 13.00 -2.90
CA ALA A 70 12.63 13.41 -4.06
C ALA A 70 13.19 12.87 -5.39
N ALA A 71 14.51 12.71 -5.51
CA ALA A 71 15.15 12.14 -6.70
C ALA A 71 15.05 10.60 -6.75
N CYS A 72 15.14 9.92 -5.60
CA CYS A 72 15.09 8.45 -5.56
C CYS A 72 13.68 7.87 -5.74
N VAL A 73 12.63 8.57 -5.26
CA VAL A 73 11.22 8.14 -5.45
C VAL A 73 10.79 8.26 -6.92
N GLY A 74 11.40 9.17 -7.69
CA GLY A 74 11.07 9.38 -9.11
C GLY A 74 11.62 8.31 -10.08
N ILE A 75 12.70 7.60 -9.72
CA ILE A 75 13.42 6.73 -10.67
C ILE A 75 13.28 5.23 -10.32
N ILE A 76 13.17 4.86 -9.05
CA ILE A 76 13.07 3.44 -8.65
C ILE A 76 11.62 2.91 -8.76
N GLY A 77 10.63 3.78 -8.59
CA GLY A 77 9.20 3.45 -8.72
C GLY A 77 8.77 3.00 -10.13
N PRO A 78 9.12 3.70 -11.22
CA PRO A 78 8.63 3.36 -12.56
C PRO A 78 9.27 2.09 -13.15
N VAL A 79 10.54 1.82 -12.85
CA VAL A 79 11.30 0.73 -13.49
C VAL A 79 10.97 -0.64 -12.88
N SER A 80 10.65 -0.70 -11.59
CA SER A 80 10.27 -1.94 -10.91
C SER A 80 8.81 -2.34 -11.17
N VAL A 81 7.89 -1.37 -11.23
CA VAL A 81 6.47 -1.62 -11.49
C VAL A 81 6.24 -2.09 -12.93
N SER A 82 6.98 -1.55 -13.91
CA SER A 82 6.86 -1.97 -15.32
C SER A 82 7.27 -3.43 -15.55
N MET A 83 8.28 -3.94 -14.82
CA MET A 83 8.69 -5.35 -14.89
C MET A 83 7.61 -6.30 -14.35
N TRP A 84 6.99 -5.95 -13.22
CA TRP A 84 5.90 -6.74 -12.64
C TRP A 84 4.65 -6.71 -13.53
N GLU A 85 4.31 -5.56 -14.09
CA GLU A 85 3.15 -5.41 -14.97
C GLU A 85 3.30 -6.25 -16.24
N ILE A 86 4.50 -6.31 -16.83
CA ILE A 86 4.79 -7.19 -17.98
C ILE A 86 4.62 -8.66 -17.59
N GLY A 87 5.17 -9.08 -16.45
CA GLY A 87 5.04 -10.44 -15.94
C GLY A 87 3.58 -10.83 -15.64
N ALA A 88 2.83 -9.94 -15.00
CA ALA A 88 1.43 -10.13 -14.65
C ALA A 88 0.54 -10.21 -15.89
N LYS A 89 0.77 -9.34 -16.90
CA LYS A 89 0.06 -9.40 -18.18
C LYS A 89 0.36 -10.70 -18.94
N ALA A 90 1.60 -11.17 -18.92
CA ALA A 90 1.95 -12.46 -19.54
C ALA A 90 1.24 -13.64 -18.86
N MET A 91 1.16 -13.65 -17.53
CA MET A 91 0.42 -14.66 -16.78
C MET A 91 -1.10 -14.59 -17.06
N ALA A 92 -1.66 -13.38 -17.13
CA ALA A 92 -3.07 -13.17 -17.47
C ALA A 92 -3.42 -13.68 -18.88
N ILE A 93 -2.53 -13.48 -19.87
CA ILE A 93 -2.73 -14.01 -21.22
C ILE A 93 -2.72 -15.54 -21.20
N LYS A 94 -1.78 -16.18 -20.51
CA LYS A 94 -1.75 -17.64 -20.36
C LYS A 94 -3.01 -18.19 -19.66
N ALA A 95 -3.47 -17.51 -18.62
CA ALA A 95 -4.71 -17.89 -17.92
C ALA A 95 -5.94 -17.75 -18.83
N ALA A 96 -6.00 -16.70 -19.65
CA ALA A 96 -7.05 -16.49 -20.63
C ALA A 96 -7.05 -17.59 -21.71
N GLU A 97 -5.89 -17.93 -22.26
CA GLU A 97 -5.73 -19.03 -23.22
C GLU A 97 -6.21 -20.36 -22.63
N GLN A 98 -5.80 -20.69 -21.41
CA GLN A 98 -6.25 -21.91 -20.73
C GLN A 98 -7.76 -21.92 -20.53
N SER A 99 -8.35 -20.80 -20.10
CA SER A 99 -9.80 -20.70 -19.90
C SER A 99 -10.60 -20.88 -21.20
N VAL A 100 -10.05 -20.44 -22.34
CA VAL A 100 -10.65 -20.65 -23.67
C VAL A 100 -10.62 -22.13 -24.06
N ILE A 101 -9.48 -22.78 -23.85
CA ILE A 101 -9.32 -24.22 -24.08
C ILE A 101 -10.31 -25.01 -23.23
N ASP A 102 -10.40 -24.71 -21.93
CA ASP A 102 -11.27 -25.41 -21.00
C ASP A 102 -12.75 -25.25 -21.41
N ALA A 103 -13.16 -24.06 -21.85
CA ALA A 103 -14.51 -23.83 -22.34
C ALA A 103 -14.83 -24.66 -23.59
N GLY A 104 -13.89 -24.71 -24.55
CA GLY A 104 -14.05 -25.50 -25.78
C GLY A 104 -14.11 -27.01 -25.51
N VAL A 105 -13.18 -27.54 -24.71
CA VAL A 105 -13.14 -28.96 -24.34
C VAL A 105 -14.40 -29.37 -23.57
N ASN A 106 -14.83 -28.57 -22.59
CA ASN A 106 -16.03 -28.89 -21.82
C ASN A 106 -17.30 -28.88 -22.67
N ALA A 107 -17.43 -27.95 -23.62
CA ALA A 107 -18.56 -27.91 -24.54
C ALA A 107 -18.55 -29.11 -25.51
N ALA A 108 -17.38 -29.50 -26.03
CA ALA A 108 -17.25 -30.70 -26.85
C ALA A 108 -17.64 -31.96 -26.05
N ILE A 109 -17.17 -32.11 -24.81
CA ILE A 109 -17.54 -33.23 -23.93
C ILE A 109 -19.03 -33.20 -23.58
N ALA A 110 -19.64 -32.03 -23.41
CA ALA A 110 -21.08 -31.95 -23.19
C ALA A 110 -21.85 -32.45 -24.42
N GLN A 111 -21.44 -32.02 -25.61
CA GLN A 111 -22.10 -32.40 -26.86
C GLN A 111 -21.87 -33.87 -27.24
N ILE A 112 -20.70 -34.44 -26.94
CA ILE A 112 -20.46 -35.87 -27.23
C ILE A 112 -21.39 -36.76 -26.40
N LYS A 113 -21.71 -36.35 -25.16
CA LYS A 113 -22.64 -37.07 -24.27
C LYS A 113 -24.09 -37.00 -24.71
N THR A 114 -24.49 -36.05 -25.55
CA THR A 114 -25.86 -35.95 -26.09
C THR A 114 -26.05 -36.75 -27.37
N SER A 115 -24.96 -37.09 -28.06
CA SER A 115 -25.00 -37.89 -29.28
C SER A 115 -25.45 -39.32 -28.98
N SER A 116 -26.43 -39.82 -29.72
CA SER A 116 -26.93 -41.18 -29.59
C SER A 116 -25.89 -42.24 -29.92
N LEU A 117 -24.86 -41.91 -30.70
CA LEU A 117 -23.75 -42.80 -31.03
C LEU A 117 -22.86 -43.09 -29.82
N PHE A 118 -22.67 -42.09 -28.94
CA PHE A 118 -21.77 -42.16 -27.79
C PHE A 118 -22.52 -42.26 -26.45
N SER A 119 -23.85 -42.25 -26.49
CA SER A 119 -24.72 -42.35 -25.32
C SER A 119 -24.78 -43.77 -24.76
N ARG A 120 -25.06 -43.90 -23.46
CA ARG A 120 -25.26 -45.20 -22.80
C ARG A 120 -26.35 -46.00 -23.52
N PRO A 121 -26.17 -47.32 -23.71
CA PRO A 121 -25.13 -48.19 -23.12
C PRO A 121 -23.84 -48.33 -23.95
N LEU A 122 -23.70 -47.58 -25.06
CA LEU A 122 -22.69 -47.87 -26.09
C LEU A 122 -21.25 -47.55 -25.65
N LEU A 123 -21.04 -46.46 -24.91
CA LEU A 123 -19.71 -46.06 -24.47
C LEU A 123 -19.75 -45.33 -23.12
N VAL A 124 -19.08 -45.88 -22.10
CA VAL A 124 -18.97 -45.27 -20.77
C VAL A 124 -17.51 -45.00 -20.45
N VAL A 125 -17.06 -43.80 -20.79
CA VAL A 125 -15.69 -43.34 -20.54
C VAL A 125 -15.67 -41.95 -19.93
N GLU A 126 -14.58 -41.65 -19.24
CA GLU A 126 -14.28 -40.31 -18.76
C GLU A 126 -13.67 -39.48 -19.90
N TRP A 127 -14.53 -38.87 -20.73
CA TRP A 127 -14.14 -38.15 -21.95
C TRP A 127 -13.06 -37.06 -21.75
N SER A 128 -12.91 -36.50 -20.55
CA SER A 128 -11.86 -35.54 -20.20
C SER A 128 -10.43 -36.11 -20.32
N LYS A 129 -10.27 -37.44 -20.30
CA LYS A 129 -8.97 -38.09 -20.51
C LYS A 129 -8.53 -38.10 -21.97
N PHE A 130 -9.49 -38.06 -22.89
CA PHE A 130 -9.26 -38.23 -24.33
C PHE A 130 -9.44 -36.93 -25.11
N ILE A 131 -10.42 -36.10 -24.74
CA ILE A 131 -10.67 -34.80 -25.40
C ILE A 131 -9.91 -33.70 -24.65
N LYS A 132 -8.97 -33.06 -25.35
CA LYS A 132 -8.05 -32.05 -24.83
C LYS A 132 -7.86 -30.92 -25.86
N ALA A 133 -7.05 -29.93 -25.50
CA ALA A 133 -6.71 -28.80 -26.36
C ALA A 133 -6.36 -29.14 -27.82
N PRO A 134 -5.53 -30.15 -28.14
CA PRO A 134 -5.11 -30.38 -29.53
C PRO A 134 -6.20 -31.00 -30.42
N ASN A 135 -7.26 -31.58 -29.84
CA ASN A 135 -8.15 -32.46 -30.61
C ASN A 135 -9.64 -32.10 -30.53
N TYR A 136 -10.08 -31.24 -29.60
CA TYR A 136 -11.50 -30.86 -29.48
C TYR A 136 -12.04 -30.07 -30.68
N GLY A 137 -11.16 -29.44 -31.46
CA GLY A 137 -11.50 -28.48 -32.50
C GLY A 137 -11.55 -29.04 -33.92
N THR A 138 -11.28 -30.34 -34.12
CA THR A 138 -11.25 -30.97 -35.45
C THR A 138 -11.91 -32.34 -35.43
N VAL A 139 -12.52 -32.72 -36.55
CA VAL A 139 -13.12 -34.06 -36.70
C VAL A 139 -12.06 -35.14 -36.58
N GLU A 140 -10.92 -34.98 -37.25
CA GLU A 140 -9.81 -35.94 -37.21
C GLU A 140 -9.26 -36.14 -35.78
N GLY A 141 -9.08 -35.04 -35.03
CA GLY A 141 -8.64 -35.12 -33.65
C GLY A 141 -9.65 -35.86 -32.76
N LEU A 142 -10.95 -35.61 -32.95
CA LEU A 142 -12.00 -36.31 -32.22
C LEU A 142 -12.11 -37.78 -32.63
N VAL A 143 -11.89 -38.13 -33.90
CA VAL A 143 -11.83 -39.54 -34.36
C VAL A 143 -10.77 -40.29 -33.58
N GLU A 144 -9.58 -39.72 -33.44
CA GLU A 144 -8.47 -40.35 -32.71
C GLU A 144 -8.77 -40.44 -31.21
N ALA A 145 -9.32 -39.39 -30.61
CA ALA A 145 -9.75 -39.41 -29.20
C ALA A 145 -10.78 -40.52 -28.92
N VAL A 146 -11.71 -40.76 -29.85
CA VAL A 146 -12.69 -41.84 -29.69
C VAL A 146 -12.04 -43.21 -29.89
N ARG A 147 -11.09 -43.36 -30.82
CA ARG A 147 -10.34 -44.62 -30.97
C ARG A 147 -9.56 -44.97 -29.70
N GLU A 148 -8.90 -43.99 -29.10
CA GLU A 148 -8.22 -44.16 -27.80
C GLU A 148 -9.21 -44.54 -26.68
N ALA A 149 -10.37 -43.89 -26.64
CA ALA A 149 -11.43 -44.22 -25.69
C ALA A 149 -11.93 -45.65 -25.85
N MET A 150 -12.16 -46.10 -27.09
CA MET A 150 -12.59 -47.46 -27.42
C MET A 150 -11.49 -48.49 -27.08
N ALA A 151 -10.22 -48.18 -27.31
CA ALA A 151 -9.11 -49.02 -26.88
C ALA A 151 -9.03 -49.14 -25.35
N SER A 152 -9.31 -48.06 -24.61
CA SER A 152 -9.27 -48.06 -23.13
C SER A 152 -10.29 -48.99 -22.47
N ILE A 153 -11.40 -49.28 -23.15
CA ILE A 153 -12.44 -50.22 -22.69
C ILE A 153 -12.26 -51.64 -23.26
N GLY A 154 -11.13 -51.92 -23.93
CA GLY A 154 -10.82 -53.23 -24.50
C GLY A 154 -11.48 -53.53 -25.85
N ASN A 155 -12.08 -52.52 -26.50
CA ASN A 155 -12.77 -52.66 -27.79
C ASN A 155 -12.12 -51.76 -28.87
N PRO A 156 -10.83 -51.90 -29.19
CA PRO A 156 -10.19 -51.05 -30.18
C PRO A 156 -10.85 -51.21 -31.56
N CYS A 157 -11.01 -50.11 -32.29
CA CYS A 157 -11.59 -50.15 -33.64
C CYS A 157 -10.67 -50.93 -34.59
N PRO A 158 -11.11 -52.06 -35.18
CA PRO A 158 -10.26 -52.87 -36.04
C PRO A 158 -9.94 -52.17 -37.37
N SER A 159 -8.82 -52.57 -37.99
CA SER A 159 -8.37 -52.07 -39.30
C SER A 159 -8.97 -52.84 -40.48
N ALA A 160 -9.46 -54.07 -40.30
CA ALA A 160 -10.21 -54.83 -41.32
C ALA A 160 -11.01 -56.01 -40.74
N ASP A 161 -12.17 -56.29 -41.36
CA ASP A 161 -12.89 -57.57 -41.46
C ASP A 161 -13.44 -58.26 -40.19
N ARG A 162 -13.70 -57.51 -39.12
CA ARG A 162 -14.57 -57.98 -38.02
C ARG A 162 -15.87 -57.18 -37.97
N THR A 163 -16.89 -57.74 -37.33
CA THR A 163 -18.08 -56.99 -36.90
C THR A 163 -17.64 -55.76 -36.10
N MET A 164 -17.72 -54.59 -36.73
CA MET A 164 -17.35 -53.32 -36.13
C MET A 164 -18.36 -52.95 -35.05
N ASP A 165 -17.87 -52.52 -33.88
CA ASP A 165 -18.74 -51.88 -32.90
C ASP A 165 -19.47 -50.69 -33.54
N ARG A 166 -20.70 -50.42 -33.09
CA ARG A 166 -21.54 -49.33 -33.62
C ARG A 166 -20.81 -48.00 -33.61
N VAL A 167 -20.03 -47.72 -32.56
CA VAL A 167 -19.21 -46.49 -32.44
C VAL A 167 -18.14 -46.45 -33.53
N CYS A 168 -17.36 -47.52 -33.69
CA CYS A 168 -16.30 -47.59 -34.70
C CYS A 168 -16.84 -47.51 -36.13
N SER A 169 -17.97 -48.17 -36.40
CA SER A 169 -18.65 -48.11 -37.70
C SER A 169 -19.12 -46.68 -38.03
N GLY A 170 -19.75 -46.01 -37.07
CA GLY A 170 -20.27 -44.64 -37.23
C GLY A 170 -19.17 -43.63 -37.48
N ILE A 171 -18.02 -43.76 -36.83
CA ILE A 171 -16.89 -42.85 -37.02
C ILE A 171 -16.17 -43.13 -38.34
N LEU A 172 -16.02 -44.40 -38.76
CA LEU A 172 -15.31 -44.73 -39.99
C LEU A 172 -16.04 -44.24 -41.24
N HIS A 173 -17.37 -44.36 -41.26
CA HIS A 173 -18.18 -44.05 -42.46
C HIS A 173 -18.87 -42.70 -42.41
N SER A 174 -18.99 -42.08 -41.22
CA SER A 174 -19.82 -40.88 -41.03
C SER A 174 -19.28 -39.96 -39.92
N SER A 175 -17.95 -39.90 -39.74
CA SER A 175 -17.29 -39.05 -38.73
C SER A 175 -17.83 -37.62 -38.73
N ASN A 176 -17.91 -36.98 -39.90
CA ASN A 176 -18.41 -35.60 -40.03
C ASN A 176 -19.82 -35.46 -39.45
N HIS A 177 -20.77 -36.32 -39.86
CA HIS A 177 -22.15 -36.26 -39.36
C HIS A 177 -22.22 -36.34 -37.82
N TRP A 178 -21.40 -37.18 -37.20
CA TRP A 178 -21.43 -37.42 -35.75
C TRP A 178 -20.59 -36.43 -34.95
N LEU A 179 -19.49 -35.93 -35.52
CA LEU A 179 -18.50 -35.13 -34.81
C LEU A 179 -18.56 -33.65 -35.17
N ASP A 180 -19.13 -33.25 -36.31
CA ASP A 180 -19.33 -31.83 -36.66
C ASP A 180 -20.13 -31.08 -35.57
N PRO A 181 -21.23 -31.62 -35.00
CA PRO A 181 -21.91 -30.95 -33.90
C PRO A 181 -21.00 -30.76 -32.67
N VAL A 182 -20.12 -31.72 -32.40
CA VAL A 182 -19.18 -31.71 -31.27
C VAL A 182 -18.09 -30.65 -31.48
N VAL A 183 -17.50 -30.63 -32.68
CA VAL A 183 -16.51 -29.61 -33.10
C VAL A 183 -17.14 -28.23 -33.03
N ASN A 184 -18.35 -28.06 -33.59
CA ASN A 184 -19.06 -26.78 -33.61
C ASN A 184 -19.38 -26.29 -32.21
N ALA A 185 -19.81 -27.16 -31.30
CA ALA A 185 -20.03 -26.82 -29.90
C ALA A 185 -18.74 -26.36 -29.21
N GLY A 186 -17.64 -27.10 -29.40
CA GLY A 186 -16.33 -26.76 -28.85
C GLY A 186 -15.79 -25.43 -29.37
N GLN A 187 -15.79 -25.24 -30.70
CA GLN A 187 -15.35 -23.99 -31.33
C GLN A 187 -16.21 -22.80 -30.91
N LYS A 188 -17.54 -22.95 -30.92
CA LYS A 188 -18.46 -21.87 -30.51
C LYS A 188 -18.22 -21.44 -29.06
N ALA A 189 -18.02 -22.39 -28.15
CA ALA A 189 -17.73 -22.08 -26.75
C ALA A 189 -16.35 -21.42 -26.58
N ALA A 190 -15.32 -21.89 -27.29
CA ALA A 190 -14.00 -21.29 -27.30
C ALA A 190 -14.04 -19.84 -27.83
N THR A 191 -14.75 -19.59 -28.94
CA THR A 191 -14.94 -18.24 -29.51
C THR A 191 -15.72 -17.32 -28.58
N ALA A 192 -16.80 -17.81 -27.95
CA ALA A 192 -17.56 -17.02 -26.99
C ALA A 192 -16.71 -16.66 -25.76
N LYS A 193 -15.88 -17.59 -25.28
CA LYS A 193 -15.00 -17.36 -24.14
C LYS A 193 -13.85 -16.43 -24.49
N SER A 194 -13.24 -16.54 -25.67
CA SER A 194 -12.09 -15.73 -26.08
C SER A 194 -12.43 -14.24 -26.18
N ALA A 195 -13.67 -13.90 -26.55
CA ALA A 195 -14.17 -12.52 -26.58
C ALA A 195 -14.12 -11.82 -25.20
N THR A 196 -14.17 -12.58 -24.11
CA THR A 196 -14.24 -12.04 -22.74
C THR A 196 -13.02 -12.38 -21.88
N ALA A 197 -12.33 -13.49 -22.18
CA ALA A 197 -11.27 -14.01 -21.33
C ALA A 197 -10.09 -13.04 -21.22
N LYS A 198 -9.65 -12.48 -22.35
CA LYS A 198 -8.49 -11.57 -22.36
C LYS A 198 -8.79 -10.27 -21.61
N THR A 199 -9.98 -9.70 -21.78
CA THR A 199 -10.37 -8.45 -21.10
C THR A 199 -10.58 -8.68 -19.61
N ALA A 200 -11.21 -9.79 -19.21
CA ALA A 200 -11.42 -10.14 -17.81
C ALA A 200 -10.10 -10.39 -17.07
N GLU A 201 -9.16 -11.14 -17.65
CA GLU A 201 -7.89 -11.42 -16.98
C GLU A 201 -6.97 -10.18 -16.93
N LEU A 202 -6.97 -9.34 -17.97
CA LEU A 202 -6.23 -8.08 -17.93
C LEU A 202 -6.82 -7.06 -16.95
N ALA A 203 -8.15 -7.03 -16.78
CA ALA A 203 -8.81 -6.16 -15.81
C ALA A 203 -8.34 -6.47 -14.38
N LYS A 204 -8.18 -7.75 -14.01
CA LYS A 204 -7.64 -8.15 -12.70
C LYS A 204 -6.23 -7.60 -12.44
N VAL A 205 -5.38 -7.55 -13.48
CA VAL A 205 -4.04 -6.95 -13.38
C VAL A 205 -4.15 -5.43 -13.19
N GLY A 206 -5.10 -4.79 -13.88
CA GLY A 206 -5.41 -3.36 -13.70
C GLY A 206 -5.89 -3.04 -12.28
N ASP A 207 -6.84 -3.82 -11.74
CA ASP A 207 -7.41 -3.62 -10.41
C ASP A 207 -6.36 -3.75 -9.30
N THR A 208 -5.48 -4.76 -9.41
CA THR A 208 -4.37 -4.96 -8.46
C THR A 208 -3.34 -3.82 -8.54
N SER A 209 -3.03 -3.35 -9.76
CA SER A 209 -2.16 -2.19 -9.96
C SER A 209 -2.76 -0.91 -9.37
N TYR A 210 -4.04 -0.64 -9.65
CA TYR A 210 -4.75 0.53 -9.13
C TYR A 210 -4.82 0.54 -7.59
N ALA A 211 -5.09 -0.61 -6.99
CA ALA A 211 -5.07 -0.76 -5.54
C ALA A 211 -3.70 -0.39 -4.95
N ALA A 212 -2.60 -0.87 -5.55
CA ALA A 212 -1.25 -0.52 -5.12
C ALA A 212 -0.95 0.98 -5.28
N TYR A 213 -1.32 1.59 -6.42
CA TYR A 213 -1.15 3.03 -6.63
C TYR A 213 -1.98 3.87 -5.67
N SER A 214 -3.22 3.46 -5.37
CA SER A 214 -4.08 4.16 -4.41
C SER A 214 -3.47 4.18 -3.01
N ALA A 215 -2.92 3.04 -2.55
CA ALA A 215 -2.22 2.94 -1.27
C ALA A 215 -0.99 3.86 -1.20
N ILE A 216 -0.20 3.92 -2.28
CA ILE A 216 0.94 4.83 -2.39
C ILE A 216 0.45 6.29 -2.35
N GLY A 217 -0.61 6.63 -3.09
CA GLY A 217 -1.21 7.97 -3.12
C GLY A 217 -1.62 8.48 -1.74
N TYR A 218 -2.26 7.64 -0.93
CA TYR A 218 -2.61 8.03 0.45
C TYR A 218 -1.38 8.30 1.33
N SER A 219 -0.31 7.51 1.19
CA SER A 219 0.93 7.74 1.94
C SER A 219 1.59 9.07 1.58
N VAL A 220 1.65 9.42 0.29
CA VAL A 220 2.19 10.70 -0.19
C VAL A 220 1.33 11.87 0.28
N THR A 221 0.00 11.72 0.21
CA THR A 221 -0.93 12.76 0.68
C THR A 221 -0.79 13.01 2.17
N ALA A 222 -0.62 11.95 2.97
CA ALA A 222 -0.37 12.05 4.41
C ALA A 222 0.95 12.79 4.72
N ILE A 223 2.02 12.49 3.98
CA ILE A 223 3.31 13.21 4.13
C ILE A 223 3.15 14.69 3.82
N LEU A 224 2.44 15.06 2.74
CA LEU A 224 2.19 16.45 2.37
C LEU A 224 1.41 17.20 3.46
N ILE A 225 0.39 16.57 4.06
CA ILE A 225 -0.37 17.17 5.17
C ILE A 225 0.53 17.45 6.38
N ILE A 226 1.38 16.49 6.77
CA ILE A 226 2.32 16.65 7.89
C ILE A 226 3.29 17.82 7.62
N VAL A 227 3.85 17.89 6.42
CA VAL A 227 4.75 19.00 6.02
C VAL A 227 4.02 20.34 6.08
N LEU A 228 2.77 20.41 5.61
CA LEU A 228 1.95 21.62 5.65
C LEU A 228 1.71 22.10 7.09
N VAL A 229 1.35 21.18 7.99
CA VAL A 229 1.17 21.48 9.42
C VAL A 229 2.47 22.00 10.05
N MET A 230 3.60 21.36 9.76
CA MET A 230 4.92 21.80 10.24
C MET A 230 5.26 23.23 9.77
N VAL A 231 4.97 23.56 8.52
CA VAL A 231 5.16 24.91 7.96
C VAL A 231 4.26 25.94 8.67
N ILE A 232 2.98 25.61 8.91
CA ILE A 232 2.06 26.50 9.63
C ILE A 232 2.56 26.77 11.06
N ILE A 233 2.92 25.72 11.81
CA ILE A 233 3.47 25.86 13.17
C ILE A 233 4.75 26.70 13.15
N TYR A 234 5.66 26.42 12.21
CA TYR A 234 6.90 27.17 12.04
C TYR A 234 6.64 28.66 11.79
N LEU A 235 5.69 29.00 10.91
CA LEU A 235 5.32 30.39 10.62
C LEU A 235 4.74 31.09 11.85
N ILE A 236 3.89 30.41 12.64
CA ILE A 236 3.35 30.95 13.90
C ILE A 236 4.47 31.23 14.91
N LEU A 237 5.38 30.27 15.12
CA LEU A 237 6.50 30.43 16.05
C LEU A 237 7.43 31.56 15.60
N ARG A 238 7.77 31.61 14.31
CA ARG A 238 8.60 32.67 13.73
C ARG A 238 7.96 34.04 13.90
N TYR A 239 6.65 34.15 13.67
CA TYR A 239 5.90 35.38 13.89
C TYR A 239 5.93 35.83 15.35
N ARG A 240 5.73 34.90 16.30
CA ARG A 240 5.80 35.17 17.75
C ARG A 240 7.18 35.66 18.18
N ARG A 241 8.27 35.02 17.72
CA ARG A 241 9.65 35.44 18.03
C ARG A 241 9.92 36.86 17.55
N LYS A 242 9.53 37.20 16.30
CA LYS A 242 9.72 38.54 15.73
C LYS A 242 8.97 39.61 16.53
N LYS A 243 7.74 39.33 16.98
CA LYS A 243 6.95 40.23 17.84
C LYS A 243 7.59 40.45 19.22
N LYS A 244 8.13 39.39 19.84
CA LYS A 244 8.83 39.48 21.15
C LYS A 244 10.08 40.36 21.03
N MET A 245 10.85 40.22 19.96
CA MET A 245 12.05 41.03 19.70
C MET A 245 11.71 42.51 19.50
N ASN A 246 10.69 42.82 18.69
CA ASN A 246 10.28 44.21 18.47
C ASN A 246 9.83 44.91 19.78
N LYS A 247 9.12 44.19 20.66
CA LYS A 247 8.76 44.71 21.99
C LYS A 247 9.99 44.99 22.85
N LYS A 248 10.97 44.07 22.89
CA LYS A 248 12.21 44.28 23.65
C LYS A 248 12.96 45.54 23.21
N VAL A 249 13.06 45.78 21.90
CA VAL A 249 13.71 46.99 21.34
C VAL A 249 12.99 48.28 21.76
N GLN A 250 11.66 48.26 21.88
CA GLN A 250 10.92 49.44 22.36
C GLN A 250 11.18 49.71 23.84
N TYR A 251 11.21 48.67 24.69
CA TYR A 251 11.49 48.85 26.11
C TYR A 251 12.93 49.33 26.38
N THR A 252 13.94 48.84 25.65
CA THR A 252 15.32 49.34 25.80
C THR A 252 15.46 50.80 25.38
N LYS A 253 14.68 51.28 24.41
CA LYS A 253 14.67 52.70 24.05
C LYS A 253 14.10 53.59 25.16
N LEU A 254 13.03 53.15 25.83
CA LEU A 254 12.41 53.91 26.92
C LEU A 254 13.27 53.95 28.20
N LEU A 255 14.08 52.92 28.44
CA LEU A 255 14.91 52.80 29.64
C LEU A 255 16.21 53.62 29.58
N ASN A 256 16.65 53.99 28.39
CA ASN A 256 17.85 54.79 28.14
C ASN A 256 17.55 56.29 27.94
N GLN A 257 16.30 56.70 28.16
CA GLN A 257 15.86 58.09 28.22
C GLN A 257 15.81 58.55 29.68
#